data_AF-A0AAD9C6H1-F1
#
_entry.id   AF-A0AAD9C6H1-F1
#
_cell.length_a   1.000
_cell.length_b   1.000
_cell.length_c   1.000
_cell.angle_alpha   90.00
_cell.angle_beta   90.00
_cell.angle_gamma   90.00
#
_symmetry.space_group_name_H-M   'P 1'
#
loop_
_entity.id
_entity.type
_entity.pdbx_description
1 polymer ?
#
loop_
_entity_poly.entity_id
_entity_poly.type
_entity_poly.pdbx_seq_one_letter_code
_entity_poly.pdbx_strand_id
1 'polypeptide(L)'
;MEFMQNEEKMEAVAFLADITSHLNDLNLKLQGKNNTVCELMSAVRAFQRKLEVFKSDLQEGLLHLPKLLEQTKGDNRPQNHVGFLEKLIENFKTRFDDFRLGKQVLLYIENPFLVRNVRVLCRSPTNLPMGQCCFSAK
;
A
#
# COMPACT_ATOMS: atom_id res chain seq x y z
N MET A 1 -21.80 23.09 18.55
CA MET A 1 -21.29 21.90 19.26
C MET A 1 -22.07 20.63 18.89
N GLU A 2 -22.83 20.64 17.79
CA GLU A 2 -23.76 19.57 17.39
C GLU A 2 -23.07 18.43 16.59
N PHE A 3 -21.90 18.68 16.01
CA PHE A 3 -21.14 17.69 15.24
C PHE A 3 -20.68 16.50 16.09
N MET A 4 -20.11 16.77 17.27
CA MET A 4 -19.57 15.72 18.16
C MET A 4 -20.66 14.88 18.86
N GLN A 5 -21.93 15.30 18.77
CA GLN A 5 -23.07 14.58 19.33
C GLN A 5 -23.72 13.63 18.31
N ASN A 6 -23.34 13.70 17.04
CA ASN A 6 -23.87 12.85 15.99
C ASN A 6 -23.03 11.57 15.89
N GLU A 7 -23.62 10.44 16.29
CA GLU A 7 -22.93 9.14 16.34
C GLU A 7 -22.41 8.70 14.97
N GLU A 8 -23.19 8.89 13.89
CA GLU A 8 -22.79 8.55 12.51
C GLU A 8 -21.56 9.36 12.05
N LYS A 9 -21.53 10.67 12.34
CA LYS A 9 -20.38 11.53 12.00
C LYS A 9 -19.14 11.13 12.80
N MET A 10 -19.32 10.82 14.07
CA MET A 10 -18.20 10.40 14.94
C MET A 10 -17.66 9.03 14.55
N GLU A 11 -18.50 8.13 14.05
CA GLU A 11 -18.08 6.86 13.48
C GLU A 11 -17.16 7.07 12.26
N ALA A 12 -17.59 7.90 11.30
CA ALA A 12 -16.75 8.24 10.15
C ALA A 12 -15.42 8.90 10.56
N VAL A 13 -15.44 9.75 11.59
CA VAL A 13 -14.21 10.35 12.15
C VAL A 13 -13.30 9.29 12.76
N ALA A 14 -13.84 8.35 13.53
CA ALA A 14 -13.08 7.26 14.13
C ALA A 14 -12.43 6.36 13.07
N PHE A 15 -13.21 5.95 12.06
CA PHE A 15 -12.71 5.21 10.90
C PHE A 15 -11.57 5.96 10.19
N LEU A 16 -11.78 7.23 9.86
CA LEU A 16 -10.75 8.04 9.19
C LEU A 16 -9.51 8.23 10.07
N ALA A 17 -9.67 8.33 11.39
CA ALA A 17 -8.57 8.46 12.33
C ALA A 17 -7.72 7.19 12.42
N ASP A 18 -8.31 6.00 12.27
CA ASP A 18 -7.57 4.73 12.16
C ASP A 18 -6.84 4.64 10.82
N ILE A 19 -7.55 4.85 9.70
CA ILE A 19 -6.96 4.77 8.35
C ILE A 19 -5.82 5.79 8.20
N THR A 20 -6.00 7.01 8.66
CA THR A 20 -4.96 8.05 8.57
C THR A 20 -3.76 7.71 9.44
N SER A 21 -3.95 7.06 10.60
CA SER A 21 -2.84 6.56 11.42
C SER A 21 -1.99 5.55 10.66
N HIS A 22 -2.63 4.54 10.05
CA HIS A 22 -1.94 3.54 9.23
C HIS A 22 -1.23 4.16 8.02
N LEU A 23 -1.87 5.14 7.35
CA LEU A 23 -1.26 5.89 6.25
C LEU A 23 -0.05 6.71 6.71
N ASN A 24 -0.12 7.31 7.90
CA ASN A 24 0.99 8.06 8.48
C ASN A 24 2.18 7.14 8.77
N ASP A 25 1.95 5.95 9.31
CA ASP A 25 3.01 4.96 9.55
C ASP A 25 3.70 4.55 8.25
N LEU A 26 2.93 4.27 7.19
CA LEU A 26 3.50 4.03 5.87
C LEU A 26 4.29 5.25 5.39
N ASN A 27 3.72 6.44 5.48
CA ASN A 27 4.35 7.66 4.99
C ASN A 27 5.69 7.94 5.72
N LEU A 28 5.75 7.75 7.04
CA LEU A 28 7.00 7.84 7.81
C LEU A 28 8.02 6.79 7.35
N LYS A 29 7.58 5.56 7.10
CA LYS A 29 8.47 4.51 6.55
C LYS A 29 9.00 4.89 5.17
N LEU A 30 8.18 5.51 4.31
CA LEU A 30 8.58 5.94 2.97
C LEU A 30 9.51 7.17 2.96
N GLN A 31 9.31 8.11 3.90
CA GLN A 31 10.14 9.31 4.06
C GLN A 31 11.41 9.06 4.86
N GLY A 32 11.48 7.93 5.56
CA GLY A 32 12.64 7.53 6.36
C GLY A 32 13.93 7.46 5.53
N LYS A 33 15.04 7.87 6.15
CA LYS A 33 16.37 7.78 5.55
C LYS A 33 16.87 6.33 5.56
N ASN A 34 17.83 6.02 4.70
CA ASN A 34 18.50 4.72 4.61
C ASN A 34 17.60 3.54 4.17
N ASN A 35 16.43 3.79 3.59
CA ASN A 35 15.65 2.72 2.95
C ASN A 35 16.16 2.50 1.52
N THR A 36 16.37 1.23 1.17
CA THR A 36 16.57 0.78 -0.20
C THR A 36 15.26 0.83 -0.98
N VAL A 37 15.35 0.88 -2.31
CA VAL A 37 14.17 0.81 -3.19
C VAL A 37 13.37 -0.48 -2.94
N CYS A 38 14.05 -1.59 -2.66
CA CYS A 38 13.42 -2.88 -2.34
C CYS A 38 12.60 -2.82 -1.05
N GLU A 39 13.10 -2.17 0.00
CA GLU A 39 12.37 -1.98 1.26
C GLU A 39 11.16 -1.07 1.09
N LEU A 40 11.30 0.03 0.35
CA LEU A 40 10.19 0.95 0.07
C LEU A 40 9.06 0.25 -0.69
N MET A 41 9.41 -0.50 -1.74
CA MET A 41 8.44 -1.29 -2.50
C MET A 41 7.77 -2.37 -1.64
N SER A 42 8.55 -3.04 -0.80
CA SER A 42 8.02 -4.06 0.10
C SER A 42 7.05 -3.46 1.11
N ALA A 43 7.33 -2.26 1.63
CA ALA A 43 6.43 -1.52 2.51
C ALA A 43 5.11 -1.16 1.82
N VAL A 44 5.15 -0.64 0.59
CA VAL A 44 3.93 -0.33 -0.19
C VAL A 44 3.11 -1.59 -0.46
N ARG A 45 3.75 -2.69 -0.89
CA ARG A 45 3.07 -3.97 -1.16
C ARG A 45 2.47 -4.59 0.11
N ALA A 46 3.17 -4.49 1.23
CA ALA A 46 2.64 -4.93 2.52
C ALA A 46 1.42 -4.08 2.92
N PHE A 47 1.47 -2.78 2.69
CA PHE A 47 0.34 -1.89 2.97
C PHE A 47 -0.88 -2.17 2.07
N GLN A 48 -0.68 -2.43 0.78
CA GLN A 48 -1.76 -2.88 -0.12
C GLN A 48 -2.46 -4.13 0.43
N ARG A 49 -1.71 -5.10 0.97
CA ARG A 49 -2.29 -6.28 1.64
C ARG A 49 -3.00 -5.92 2.94
N LYS A 50 -2.46 -5.00 3.75
CA LYS A 50 -3.14 -4.50 4.95
C LYS A 50 -4.50 -3.88 4.63
N LEU A 51 -4.62 -3.11 3.55
CA LEU A 51 -5.91 -2.53 3.14
C LEU A 51 -6.97 -3.61 2.84
N GLU A 52 -6.58 -4.72 2.21
CA GLU A 52 -7.48 -5.86 2.00
C GLU A 52 -7.87 -6.53 3.33
N VAL A 53 -6.93 -6.63 4.28
CA VAL A 53 -7.22 -7.11 5.65
C VAL A 53 -8.21 -6.18 6.35
N PHE A 54 -7.99 -4.87 6.32
CA PHE A 54 -8.90 -3.89 6.96
C PHE A 54 -10.30 -3.97 6.36
N LYS A 55 -10.41 -4.24 5.06
CA LYS A 55 -11.69 -4.43 4.38
C LYS A 55 -12.44 -5.65 4.91
N SER A 56 -11.75 -6.76 5.14
CA SER A 56 -12.32 -7.96 5.79
C SER A 56 -12.71 -7.67 7.24
N ASP A 57 -11.83 -6.97 7.95
CA ASP A 57 -11.96 -6.69 9.38
C ASP A 57 -13.16 -5.77 9.71
N LEU A 58 -13.62 -4.96 8.74
CA LEU A 58 -14.88 -4.20 8.83
C LEU A 58 -16.12 -5.07 9.02
N GLN A 59 -16.07 -6.37 8.68
CA GLN A 59 -17.18 -7.32 8.82
C GLN A 59 -16.96 -8.33 9.95
N GLU A 60 -15.79 -8.31 10.59
CA GLU A 60 -15.42 -9.29 11.61
C GLU A 60 -15.40 -8.65 13.00
N GLY A 61 -14.26 -8.05 13.39
CA GLY A 61 -14.05 -7.63 14.78
C GLY A 61 -13.36 -6.28 14.94
N LEU A 62 -13.08 -5.56 13.86
CA LEU A 62 -12.42 -4.25 13.90
C LEU A 62 -11.09 -4.25 14.66
N LEU A 63 -10.38 -5.39 14.69
CA LEU A 63 -9.15 -5.56 15.47
C LEU A 63 -8.04 -4.59 15.07
N HIS A 64 -8.03 -4.16 13.81
CA HIS A 64 -7.06 -3.22 13.25
C HIS A 64 -7.58 -1.78 13.18
N LEU A 65 -8.81 -1.55 13.64
CA LEU A 65 -9.52 -0.27 13.65
C LEU A 65 -10.02 0.04 15.08
N PRO A 66 -9.11 0.21 16.05
CA PRO A 66 -9.46 0.31 17.47
C PRO A 66 -10.30 1.54 17.80
N LYS A 67 -10.10 2.69 17.13
CA LYS A 67 -10.92 3.88 17.37
C LYS A 67 -12.34 3.65 16.88
N LEU A 68 -12.49 3.01 15.71
CA LEU A 68 -13.80 2.63 15.20
C LEU A 68 -14.50 1.64 16.13
N LEU A 69 -13.78 0.63 16.64
CA LEU A 69 -14.31 -0.34 17.61
C LEU A 69 -14.80 0.33 18.91
N GLU A 70 -14.02 1.27 19.45
CA GLU A 70 -14.40 2.05 20.62
C GLU A 70 -15.65 2.91 20.33
N GLN A 71 -15.71 3.55 19.16
CA GLN A 71 -16.82 4.42 18.75
C GLN A 71 -18.12 3.65 18.52
N THR A 72 -18.06 2.43 17.97
CA THR A 72 -19.24 1.55 17.80
C THR A 72 -19.63 0.83 19.09
N LYS A 73 -18.90 1.03 20.20
CA LYS A 73 -19.12 0.35 21.48
C LYS A 73 -19.13 -1.18 21.35
N GLY A 74 -18.40 -1.71 20.37
CA GLY A 74 -18.38 -3.15 20.06
C GLY A 74 -19.60 -3.67 19.33
N ASP A 75 -20.48 -2.81 18.78
CA ASP A 75 -21.53 -3.24 17.87
C ASP A 75 -20.93 -3.60 16.50
N ASN A 76 -21.34 -4.76 15.97
CA ASN A 76 -20.79 -5.38 14.77
C ASN A 76 -21.39 -4.83 13.47
N ARG A 77 -22.05 -3.67 13.51
CA ARG A 77 -22.64 -3.04 12.32
C ARG A 77 -22.24 -1.57 12.16
N PRO A 78 -20.93 -1.27 12.05
CA PRO A 78 -20.51 0.04 11.59
C PRO A 78 -21.18 0.37 10.25
N GLN A 79 -21.39 1.65 10.01
CA GLN A 79 -21.58 2.22 8.70
C GLN A 79 -20.59 1.59 7.71
N ASN A 80 -21.12 1.16 6.57
CA ASN A 80 -20.33 0.37 5.64
C ASN A 80 -19.26 1.24 4.94
N HIS A 81 -18.03 1.19 5.46
CA HIS A 81 -16.86 1.87 4.91
C HIS A 81 -16.12 1.07 3.82
N VAL A 82 -16.63 -0.09 3.42
CA VAL A 82 -15.98 -0.97 2.41
C VAL A 82 -15.73 -0.21 1.11
N GLY A 83 -16.70 0.56 0.62
CA GLY A 83 -16.54 1.33 -0.62
C GLY A 83 -15.45 2.40 -0.57
N PHE A 84 -15.13 2.92 0.63
CA PHE A 84 -13.98 3.81 0.81
C PHE A 84 -12.67 3.03 0.67
N LEU A 85 -12.56 1.87 1.34
CA LEU A 85 -11.38 1.02 1.26
C LEU A 85 -11.15 0.50 -0.16
N GLU A 86 -12.19 0.13 -0.89
CA GLU A 86 -12.07 -0.30 -2.30
C GLU A 86 -11.46 0.80 -3.18
N LYS A 87 -11.93 2.04 -3.03
CA LYS A 87 -11.36 3.19 -3.74
C LYS A 87 -9.90 3.44 -3.32
N LEU A 88 -9.60 3.31 -2.03
CA LEU A 88 -8.24 3.48 -1.53
C LEU A 88 -7.30 2.39 -2.06
N ILE A 89 -7.74 1.14 -2.07
CA ILE A 89 -7.02 0.00 -2.65
C ILE A 89 -6.75 0.26 -4.13
N GLU A 90 -7.75 0.69 -4.89
CA GLU A 90 -7.57 1.00 -6.32
C GLU A 90 -6.59 2.14 -6.53
N ASN A 91 -6.70 3.23 -5.75
CA ASN A 91 -5.74 4.33 -5.79
C ASN A 91 -4.30 3.86 -5.54
N PHE A 92 -4.09 2.96 -4.56
CA PHE A 92 -2.79 2.37 -4.31
C PHE A 92 -2.34 1.43 -5.45
N LYS A 93 -3.24 0.70 -6.09
CA LYS A 93 -2.90 -0.11 -7.26
C LYS A 93 -2.44 0.77 -8.40
N THR A 94 -3.27 1.73 -8.83
CA THR A 94 -2.96 2.64 -9.94
C THR A 94 -1.69 3.45 -9.69
N ARG A 95 -1.53 4.05 -8.50
CA ARG A 95 -0.39 4.92 -8.21
C ARG A 95 0.96 4.19 -8.21
N PHE A 96 0.98 2.91 -7.87
CA PHE A 96 2.20 2.12 -7.74
C PHE A 96 2.34 1.04 -8.83
N ASP A 97 1.47 1.05 -9.85
CA ASP A 97 1.54 0.08 -10.95
C ASP A 97 2.77 0.31 -11.84
N ASP A 98 3.17 1.57 -12.05
CA ASP A 98 4.37 1.92 -12.81
C ASP A 98 5.67 1.54 -12.09
N PHE A 99 5.62 1.37 -10.75
CA PHE A 99 6.77 0.99 -9.92
C PHE A 99 6.97 -0.54 -9.84
N ARG A 100 6.65 -1.24 -10.92
CA ARG A 100 6.95 -2.67 -11.10
C ARG A 100 8.42 -2.87 -11.45
N LEU A 101 9.31 -2.73 -10.47
CA LEU A 101 10.60 -3.42 -10.58
C LEU A 101 10.30 -4.92 -10.64
N GLY A 102 10.61 -5.51 -11.79
CA GLY A 102 10.41 -6.94 -12.01
C GLY A 102 11.11 -7.73 -10.92
N LYS A 103 10.54 -8.88 -10.53
CA LYS A 103 11.08 -9.75 -9.46
C LYS A 103 12.58 -10.01 -9.62
N GLN A 104 13.07 -10.12 -10.85
CA GLN A 104 14.49 -10.32 -11.16
C GLN A 104 15.35 -9.08 -10.87
N VAL A 105 14.85 -7.87 -11.11
CA VAL A 105 15.56 -6.62 -10.79
C VAL A 105 15.62 -6.42 -9.29
N LEU A 106 14.53 -6.72 -8.58
CA LEU A 106 14.50 -6.68 -7.12
C LEU A 106 15.53 -7.66 -6.52
N LEU A 107 15.54 -8.91 -7.01
CA LEU A 107 16.49 -9.93 -6.59
C LEU A 107 17.93 -9.54 -6.93
N TYR A 108 18.18 -8.90 -8.07
CA TYR A 108 19.51 -8.41 -8.44
C TYR A 108 20.01 -7.33 -7.47
N ILE A 109 19.14 -6.38 -7.12
CA ILE A 109 19.48 -5.29 -6.19
C ILE A 109 19.75 -5.84 -4.78
N GLU A 110 18.96 -6.81 -4.32
CA GLU A 110 19.14 -7.43 -3.01
C GLU A 110 20.37 -8.34 -2.96
N ASN A 111 20.59 -9.15 -4.00
CA ASN A 111 21.75 -10.02 -4.14
C ASN A 111 22.03 -10.36 -5.61
N PRO A 112 23.08 -9.78 -6.22
CA PRO A 112 23.36 -9.94 -7.65
C PRO A 112 23.70 -11.38 -8.05
N PHE A 113 24.13 -12.22 -7.11
CA PHE A 113 24.47 -13.62 -7.36
C PHE A 113 23.25 -14.56 -7.44
N LEU A 114 22.06 -14.10 -7.03
CA LEU A 114 20.83 -14.88 -7.12
C LEU A 114 20.21 -14.87 -8.53
N VAL A 115 20.66 -13.97 -9.41
CA VAL A 115 20.11 -13.83 -10.76
C VAL A 115 20.91 -14.67 -11.75
N ARG A 116 20.30 -15.77 -12.22
CA ARG A 116 20.93 -16.70 -13.19
C ARG A 116 21.05 -16.13 -14.62
N ASN A 117 20.33 -15.05 -14.95
CA ASN A 117 20.36 -14.45 -16.29
C ASN A 117 20.06 -12.94 -16.27
N VAL A 118 21.12 -12.14 -16.41
CA VAL A 118 21.06 -10.66 -16.40
C VAL A 118 20.32 -10.08 -17.61
N ARG A 119 20.21 -10.82 -18.73
CA ARG A 119 19.51 -10.35 -19.95
C ARG A 119 18.00 -10.18 -19.75
N VAL A 120 17.44 -10.80 -18.72
CA VAL A 120 16.01 -10.67 -18.36
C VAL A 120 15.72 -9.34 -17.66
N LEU A 121 16.73 -8.65 -17.12
CA LEU A 121 16.58 -7.35 -16.46
C LEU A 121 16.28 -6.22 -17.44
N CYS A 122 16.68 -6.35 -18.70
CA CYS A 122 16.51 -5.32 -19.74
C CYS A 122 15.16 -5.38 -20.47
N ARG A 123 14.28 -6.34 -20.14
CA ARG A 123 12.93 -6.40 -20.73
C ARG A 123 11.97 -5.59 -19.88
N SER A 124 11.96 -4.27 -20.04
CA SER A 124 10.84 -3.45 -19.57
C SER A 124 9.57 -3.79 -20.38
N PRO A 125 8.37 -3.80 -19.76
CA PRO A 125 7.12 -3.84 -20.51
C PRO A 125 6.82 -2.44 -21.02
N THR A 126 7.63 -1.95 -21.94
CA THR A 126 7.36 -0.68 -22.62
C THR A 126 7.57 -0.91 -24.10
N ASN A 127 6.51 -0.70 -24.88
CA ASN A 127 6.55 -0.53 -26.33
C ASN A 127 7.35 0.73 -26.71
N LEU A 128 8.63 0.77 -26.34
CA LEU A 128 9.60 1.73 -26.85
C LEU A 128 10.24 1.11 -28.10
N PRO A 129 10.27 1.83 -29.23
CA PRO A 129 10.79 1.30 -30.48
C PRO A 129 12.24 0.84 -30.27
N MET A 130 12.51 -0.41 -30.65
CA MET A 130 13.84 -1.01 -30.61
C MET A 130 14.81 -0.16 -31.43
N GLY A 131 15.64 0.60 -30.74
CA GLY A 131 16.71 1.37 -31.34
C GLY A 131 17.45 2.18 -30.28
N GLN A 132 18.70 1.79 -30.03
CA GLN A 132 19.70 2.50 -29.21
C GLN A 132 19.65 2.23 -27.70
N CYS A 133 19.97 0.99 -27.32
CA CYS A 133 20.85 0.78 -26.16
C CYS A 133 22.20 0.27 -26.68
N CYS A 134 23.03 1.19 -27.17
CA CYS A 134 24.44 0.92 -27.43
C CYS A 134 25.22 1.18 -26.13
N PHE A 135 25.48 0.14 -25.34
CA PHE A 135 26.64 0.14 -24.46
C PHE A 135 27.73 -0.65 -25.17
N SER A 136 28.60 0.05 -25.90
CA SER A 136 29.88 -0.51 -26.34
C SER A 136 30.76 -0.70 -25.10
N ALA A 137 31.05 -1.95 -24.76
CA ALA A 137 32.22 -2.28 -23.96
C ALA A 137 33.40 -2.44 -24.92
N LYS A 138 34.49 -1.70 -24.64
CA LYS A 138 35.82 -1.96 -25.22
C LYS A 138 36.34 -3.31 -24.76
#